data_AF-A0A418AME1-F1
#
_entry.id   AF-A0A418AME1-F1
#
_cell.length_a   1.000
_cell.length_b   1.000
_cell.length_c   1.000
_cell.angle_alpha   90.00
_cell.angle_beta   90.00
_cell.angle_gamma   90.00
#
_symmetry.space_group_name_H-M   'P 1'
#
loop_
_entity.id
_entity.type
_entity.pdbx_description
1 polymer ?
#
loop_
_entity_poly.entity_id
_entity_poly.type
_entity_poly.pdbx_seq_one_letter_code
_entity_poly.pdbx_strand_id
1 'polypeptide(L)'
;MDDIDRSTINQTIYDLSKDSAFFKNSVDKDVQTDKKIAAMRTQLGVKRRHNLVADVDQRVAALEASRDFSRVHVVVDMDMFFAAVEMRDNPSLAHVPMAVGGMGMICTANYAARKFGVRAAMPGFIAKKLCPSLVLVPPHFSKYEVLQLKRHLKQPNGHAYAFDENTSMEEKAGAVVQELRRRIHQATQLTASAGIASIPKLAKVSLPPFHVCSDINKPNGQYVLPFNRDAIVKFVHHLPVRKFGGIGKVKEKLLAQVLNVATGGDLFARRYDIFHVFSEMSAQWLLQLSLGASASPSHDDDGDRPCQKSARCDR
;
A
#
# COMPACT_ATOMS: atom_id res chain seq x y z
N MET A 1 9.35 -10.06 -3.54
CA MET A 1 9.61 -11.19 -2.60
C MET A 1 8.94 -12.43 -3.16
N ASP A 2 8.98 -12.57 -4.48
CA ASP A 2 8.09 -13.47 -5.20
C ASP A 2 8.76 -14.83 -5.44
N ASP A 3 10.10 -14.85 -5.45
CA ASP A 3 10.93 -16.05 -5.62
C ASP A 3 11.42 -16.69 -4.30
N ILE A 4 10.72 -16.47 -3.19
CA ILE A 4 11.13 -16.97 -1.87
C ILE A 4 10.28 -18.18 -1.49
N ASP A 5 10.89 -19.21 -0.93
CA ASP A 5 10.17 -20.34 -0.33
C ASP A 5 9.39 -19.89 0.92
N ARG A 6 8.14 -19.47 0.67
CA ARG A 6 7.20 -19.03 1.70
C ARG A 6 6.83 -20.16 2.65
N SER A 7 6.87 -21.42 2.21
CA SER A 7 6.49 -22.56 3.03
C SER A 7 7.48 -22.72 4.18
N THR A 8 8.77 -22.80 3.86
CA THR A 8 9.85 -22.96 4.86
C THR A 8 9.91 -21.78 5.82
N ILE A 9 9.72 -20.55 5.33
CA ILE A 9 9.67 -19.35 6.18
C ILE A 9 8.49 -19.43 7.15
N ASN A 10 7.29 -19.72 6.63
CA ASN A 10 6.09 -19.79 7.46
C ASN A 10 6.19 -20.90 8.51
N GLN A 11 6.77 -22.05 8.14
CA GLN A 11 7.02 -23.15 9.06
C GLN A 11 8.00 -22.73 10.18
N THR A 12 9.10 -22.08 9.83
CA THR A 12 10.07 -21.56 10.82
C THR A 12 9.42 -20.55 11.77
N ILE A 13 8.59 -19.64 11.23
CA ILE A 13 7.84 -18.67 12.05
C ILE A 13 6.88 -19.39 12.98
N TYR A 14 6.16 -20.40 12.49
CA TYR A 14 5.24 -21.21 13.27
C TYR A 14 5.96 -21.92 14.41
N ASP A 15 7.04 -22.63 14.13
CA ASP A 15 7.77 -23.40 15.14
C ASP A 15 8.36 -22.54 16.25
N LEU A 16 8.79 -21.32 15.92
CA LEU A 16 9.29 -20.35 16.91
C LEU A 16 8.18 -19.65 17.72
N SER A 17 6.94 -19.64 17.22
CA SER A 17 5.86 -18.84 17.82
C SER A 17 4.74 -19.66 18.44
N LYS A 18 4.54 -20.92 18.06
CA LYS A 18 3.37 -21.75 18.42
C LYS A 18 3.05 -21.80 19.91
N ASP A 19 4.07 -21.80 20.76
CA ASP A 19 3.89 -21.90 22.22
C ASP A 19 3.77 -20.53 22.93
N SER A 20 3.94 -19.43 22.19
CA SER A 20 3.91 -18.08 22.75
C SER A 20 2.49 -17.61 23.09
N ALA A 21 2.37 -16.73 24.10
CA ALA A 21 1.12 -16.04 24.39
C ALA A 21 0.62 -15.19 23.21
N PHE A 22 1.54 -14.66 22.39
CA PHE A 22 1.22 -13.93 21.17
C PHE A 22 0.49 -14.82 20.15
N PHE A 23 0.99 -16.04 19.94
CA PHE A 23 0.37 -16.99 19.01
C PHE A 23 -1.02 -17.42 19.50
N LYS A 24 -1.18 -17.73 20.79
CA LYS A 24 -2.49 -18.04 21.39
C LYS A 24 -3.50 -16.91 21.17
N ASN A 25 -3.12 -15.66 21.45
CA ASN A 25 -3.96 -14.49 21.16
C ASN A 25 -4.28 -14.33 19.66
N SER A 26 -3.33 -14.67 18.77
CA SER A 26 -3.59 -14.67 17.33
C SER A 26 -4.62 -15.73 16.93
N VAL A 27 -4.56 -16.93 17.52
CA VAL A 27 -5.54 -18.00 17.32
C VAL A 27 -6.92 -17.55 17.81
N ASP A 28 -7.01 -16.96 19.00
CA ASP A 28 -8.28 -16.45 19.54
C ASP A 28 -8.91 -15.39 18.62
N LYS A 29 -8.10 -14.46 18.09
CA LYS A 29 -8.55 -13.46 17.11
C LYS A 29 -8.99 -14.09 15.79
N ASP A 30 -8.31 -15.14 15.33
CA ASP A 30 -8.70 -15.86 14.13
C ASP A 30 -10.04 -16.59 14.35
N VAL A 31 -10.29 -17.18 15.53
CA VAL A 31 -11.59 -17.78 15.92
C VAL A 31 -12.71 -16.73 15.93
N GLN A 32 -12.47 -15.54 16.47
CA GLN A 32 -13.46 -14.45 16.44
C GLN A 32 -13.76 -14.00 15.00
N THR A 33 -12.74 -14.00 14.14
CA THR A 33 -12.91 -13.72 12.72
C THR A 33 -13.75 -14.80 12.05
N ASP A 34 -13.55 -16.08 12.38
CA ASP A 34 -14.34 -17.19 11.84
C ASP A 34 -15.81 -17.15 12.27
N LYS A 35 -16.09 -16.77 13.53
CA LYS A 35 -17.46 -16.50 13.99
C LYS A 35 -18.12 -15.39 13.17
N LYS A 36 -17.38 -14.32 12.87
CA LYS A 36 -17.88 -13.23 12.02
C LYS A 36 -18.15 -13.70 10.59
N ILE A 37 -17.29 -14.55 10.02
CA ILE A 37 -17.48 -15.14 8.69
C ILE A 37 -18.77 -15.96 8.65
N ALA A 38 -18.99 -16.83 9.65
CA ALA A 38 -20.20 -17.62 9.75
C ALA A 38 -21.45 -16.74 9.80
N ALA A 39 -21.47 -15.70 10.64
CA ALA A 39 -22.59 -14.77 10.74
C ALA A 39 -22.86 -14.03 9.40
N MET A 40 -21.80 -13.58 8.71
CA MET A 40 -21.94 -12.91 7.42
C MET A 40 -22.44 -13.86 6.32
N ARG A 41 -22.06 -15.14 6.35
CA ARG A 41 -22.59 -16.15 5.42
C ARG A 41 -24.08 -16.41 5.66
N THR A 42 -24.51 -16.46 6.92
CA THR A 42 -25.94 -16.55 7.24
C THR A 42 -26.69 -15.32 6.72
N GLN A 43 -26.14 -14.12 6.92
CA GLN A 43 -26.74 -12.89 6.39
C GLN A 43 -26.83 -12.90 4.87
N LEU A 44 -25.87 -13.47 4.15
CA LEU A 44 -25.90 -13.58 2.69
C LEU A 44 -27.08 -14.41 2.18
N GLY A 45 -27.56 -15.38 2.97
CA GLY A 45 -28.76 -16.17 2.67
C GLY A 45 -30.08 -15.47 2.99
N VAL A 46 -30.05 -14.32 3.68
CA VAL A 46 -31.24 -13.51 3.96
C VAL A 46 -31.67 -12.80 2.67
N LYS A 47 -32.97 -12.55 2.54
CA LYS A 47 -33.50 -11.81 1.40
C LYS A 47 -32.90 -10.40 1.34
N ARG A 48 -32.32 -10.06 0.19
CA ARG A 48 -31.80 -8.71 -0.11
C ARG A 48 -32.92 -7.67 -0.04
N ARG A 49 -32.56 -6.42 0.31
CA ARG A 49 -33.50 -5.28 0.21
C ARG A 49 -33.95 -5.09 -1.24
N HIS A 50 -35.23 -4.73 -1.43
CA HIS A 50 -35.89 -4.71 -2.73
C HIS A 50 -35.15 -3.87 -3.80
N ASN A 51 -34.67 -2.68 -3.42
CA ASN A 51 -34.05 -1.73 -4.36
C ASN A 51 -32.52 -1.80 -4.38
N LEU A 52 -31.90 -2.86 -3.84
CA LEU A 52 -30.45 -2.94 -3.68
C LEU A 52 -29.71 -2.80 -5.02
N VAL A 53 -30.17 -3.53 -6.04
CA VAL A 53 -29.50 -3.58 -7.35
C VAL A 53 -29.54 -2.22 -8.02
N ALA A 54 -30.73 -1.61 -8.10
CA ALA A 54 -30.91 -0.29 -8.70
C ALA A 54 -30.09 0.80 -8.00
N ASP A 55 -30.06 0.81 -6.66
CA ASP A 55 -29.26 1.77 -5.88
C ASP A 55 -27.75 1.60 -6.13
N VAL A 56 -27.26 0.35 -6.15
CA VAL A 56 -25.84 0.08 -6.44
C VAL A 56 -25.48 0.47 -7.88
N ASP A 57 -26.34 0.19 -8.86
CA ASP A 57 -26.10 0.56 -10.26
C ASP A 57 -26.13 2.07 -10.47
N GLN A 58 -27.01 2.79 -9.77
CA GLN A 58 -27.02 4.25 -9.77
C GLN A 58 -25.71 4.83 -9.23
N ARG A 59 -25.15 4.21 -8.18
CA ARG A 59 -23.85 4.62 -7.62
C ARG A 59 -22.68 4.34 -8.56
N VAL A 60 -22.71 3.20 -9.25
CA VAL A 60 -21.74 2.88 -10.30
C VAL A 60 -21.80 3.95 -11.39
N ALA A 61 -22.99 4.25 -11.90
CA ALA A 61 -23.18 5.27 -12.93
C ALA A 61 -22.70 6.65 -12.46
N ALA A 62 -22.98 7.04 -11.21
CA ALA A 62 -22.51 8.29 -10.65
C ALA A 62 -20.97 8.35 -10.56
N LEU A 63 -20.32 7.28 -10.10
CA LEU A 63 -18.86 7.19 -10.01
C LEU A 63 -18.18 7.20 -11.39
N GLU A 64 -18.76 6.54 -12.37
CA GLU A 64 -18.27 6.54 -13.75
C GLU A 64 -18.45 7.92 -14.40
N ALA A 65 -19.58 8.60 -14.17
CA ALA A 65 -19.83 9.94 -14.65
C ALA A 65 -18.93 11.01 -13.99
N SER A 66 -18.50 10.77 -12.74
CA SER A 66 -17.63 11.69 -12.00
C SER A 66 -16.13 11.42 -12.21
N ARG A 67 -15.73 10.59 -13.19
CA ARG A 67 -14.31 10.33 -13.45
C ARG A 67 -13.63 11.58 -13.98
N ASP A 68 -12.52 11.94 -13.34
CA ASP A 68 -11.67 13.04 -13.73
C ASP A 68 -10.23 12.55 -13.90
N PHE A 69 -9.69 12.74 -15.10
CA PHE A 69 -8.31 12.41 -15.47
C PHE A 69 -7.43 13.66 -15.64
N SER A 70 -7.97 14.86 -15.39
CA SER A 70 -7.23 16.13 -15.55
C SER A 70 -6.11 16.29 -14.52
N ARG A 71 -6.23 15.62 -13.37
CA ARG A 71 -5.26 15.68 -12.27
C ARG A 71 -4.30 14.50 -12.34
N VAL A 72 -3.00 14.81 -12.31
CA VAL A 72 -1.94 13.81 -12.18
C VAL A 72 -1.50 13.72 -10.72
N HIS A 73 -1.54 12.52 -10.17
CA HIS A 73 -1.03 12.26 -8.83
C HIS A 73 0.27 11.46 -8.92
N VAL A 74 1.19 11.75 -8.00
CA VAL A 74 2.48 11.06 -7.87
C VAL A 74 2.68 10.57 -6.43
N VAL A 75 2.94 9.28 -6.23
CA VAL A 75 3.54 8.74 -4.99
C VAL A 75 5.03 8.70 -5.21
N VAL A 76 5.78 9.23 -4.26
CA VAL A 76 7.21 8.94 -4.13
C VAL A 76 7.41 8.18 -2.83
N ASP A 77 8.05 7.01 -2.94
CA ASP A 77 8.38 6.16 -1.80
C ASP A 77 9.88 5.84 -1.81
N MET A 78 10.54 6.11 -0.69
CA MET A 78 11.98 5.89 -0.55
C MET A 78 12.29 4.40 -0.45
N ASP A 79 13.23 3.92 -1.25
CA ASP A 79 13.57 2.51 -1.25
C ASP A 79 14.26 2.15 0.08
N MET A 80 13.68 1.21 0.83
CA MET A 80 14.22 0.70 2.10
C MET A 80 14.73 1.79 3.06
N PHE A 81 14.00 2.91 3.17
CA PHE A 81 14.47 4.20 3.73
C PHE A 81 15.48 4.12 4.88
N PHE A 82 15.12 3.62 6.07
CA PHE A 82 16.07 3.60 7.20
C PHE A 82 17.30 2.73 6.94
N ALA A 83 17.13 1.58 6.27
CA ALA A 83 18.26 0.74 5.88
C ALA A 83 19.15 1.46 4.87
N ALA A 84 18.57 2.18 3.90
CA ALA A 84 19.32 2.96 2.93
C ALA A 84 20.15 4.07 3.59
N VAL A 85 19.60 4.75 4.60
CA VAL A 85 20.33 5.77 5.38
C VAL A 85 21.53 5.16 6.10
N GLU A 86 21.34 4.04 6.80
CA GLU A 86 22.45 3.40 7.53
C GLU A 86 23.50 2.81 6.58
N MET A 87 23.10 2.27 5.42
CA MET A 87 24.04 1.78 4.40
C MET A 87 24.84 2.90 3.73
N ARG A 88 24.26 4.10 3.59
CA ARG A 88 24.99 5.28 3.09
C ARG A 88 26.05 5.72 4.09
N ASP A 89 25.69 5.79 5.37
CA ASP A 89 26.61 6.25 6.42
C ASP A 89 27.68 5.20 6.75
N ASN A 90 27.38 3.91 6.55
CA ASN A 90 28.33 2.81 6.68
C ASN A 90 28.28 1.88 5.45
N PRO A 91 29.13 2.11 4.44
CA PRO A 91 29.13 1.35 3.18
C PRO A 91 29.32 -0.16 3.34
N SER A 92 29.94 -0.63 4.42
CA SER A 92 30.11 -2.07 4.68
C SER A 92 28.76 -2.82 4.80
N LEU A 93 27.69 -2.10 5.18
CA LEU A 93 26.35 -2.67 5.33
C LEU A 93 25.64 -2.95 3.99
N ALA A 94 26.11 -2.35 2.89
CA ALA A 94 25.49 -2.52 1.57
C ALA A 94 25.66 -3.95 1.01
N HIS A 95 26.70 -4.66 1.45
CA HIS A 95 27.07 -5.98 0.95
C HIS A 95 26.61 -7.15 1.83
N VAL A 96 25.89 -6.85 2.92
CA VAL A 96 25.41 -7.86 3.87
C VAL A 96 23.89 -7.77 4.06
N PRO A 97 23.20 -8.88 4.39
CA PRO A 97 21.81 -8.79 4.82
C PRO A 97 21.75 -7.98 6.12
N MET A 98 21.01 -6.86 6.10
CA MET A 98 20.87 -6.00 7.28
C MET A 98 19.44 -5.51 7.47
N ALA A 99 19.10 -5.23 8.72
CA ALA A 99 17.82 -4.65 9.09
C ALA A 99 17.99 -3.61 10.20
N VAL A 100 17.17 -2.56 10.14
CA VAL A 100 17.10 -1.53 11.19
C VAL A 100 16.04 -1.94 12.19
N GLY A 101 16.40 -1.97 13.47
CA GLY A 101 15.54 -2.39 14.57
C GLY A 101 16.35 -3.15 15.62
N GLY A 102 15.65 -3.99 16.39
CA GLY A 102 16.27 -4.81 17.43
C GLY A 102 15.67 -6.22 17.48
N MET A 103 16.09 -7.00 18.48
CA MET A 103 15.58 -8.35 18.67
C MET A 103 14.07 -8.41 18.87
N GLY A 104 13.47 -7.37 19.46
CA GLY A 104 12.02 -7.28 19.64
C GLY A 104 11.25 -7.01 18.35
N MET A 105 11.73 -6.10 17.50
CA MET A 105 11.02 -5.72 16.27
C MET A 105 11.96 -5.08 15.24
N ILE A 106 11.75 -5.43 13.97
CA ILE A 106 12.38 -4.81 12.80
C ILE A 106 11.51 -3.69 12.25
N CYS A 107 12.11 -2.52 12.05
CA CYS A 107 11.49 -1.37 11.39
C CYS A 107 11.53 -1.52 9.86
N THR A 108 12.69 -1.86 9.30
CA THR A 108 12.87 -2.11 7.86
C THR A 108 14.08 -3.01 7.62
N ALA A 109 14.13 -3.63 6.46
CA ALA A 109 15.23 -4.49 6.03
C ALA A 109 15.68 -4.12 4.62
N ASN A 110 16.98 -4.25 4.34
CA ASN A 110 17.54 -4.05 3.00
C ASN A 110 17.10 -5.17 2.04
N TYR A 111 17.25 -4.95 0.73
CA TYR A 111 16.81 -5.94 -0.26
C TYR A 111 17.56 -7.29 -0.14
N ALA A 112 18.82 -7.29 0.33
CA ALA A 112 19.56 -8.53 0.58
C ALA A 112 18.89 -9.38 1.67
N ALA A 113 18.55 -8.78 2.82
CA ALA A 113 17.83 -9.47 3.90
C ALA A 113 16.42 -9.91 3.49
N ARG A 114 15.74 -9.12 2.64
CA ARG A 114 14.40 -9.46 2.12
C ARG A 114 14.38 -10.75 1.31
N LYS A 115 15.49 -11.16 0.68
CA LYS A 115 15.60 -12.46 -0.03
C LYS A 115 15.45 -13.66 0.91
N PHE A 116 15.78 -13.49 2.19
CA PHE A 116 15.60 -14.51 3.23
C PHE A 116 14.24 -14.44 3.93
N GLY A 117 13.32 -13.58 3.44
CA GLY A 117 12.01 -13.37 4.05
C GLY A 117 11.99 -12.36 5.20
N VAL A 118 13.14 -11.76 5.56
CA VAL A 118 13.20 -10.72 6.60
C VAL A 118 12.45 -9.48 6.13
N ARG A 119 11.52 -9.00 6.95
CA ARG A 119 10.62 -7.89 6.60
C ARG A 119 10.31 -6.99 7.80
N ALA A 120 9.79 -5.80 7.53
CA ALA A 120 9.26 -4.91 8.55
C ALA A 120 8.17 -5.59 9.38
N ALA A 121 8.05 -5.20 10.66
CA ALA A 121 7.12 -5.78 11.63
C ALA A 121 7.35 -7.27 11.94
N MET A 122 8.54 -7.80 11.63
CA MET A 122 9.01 -9.11 12.08
C MET A 122 9.87 -8.95 13.34
N PRO A 123 9.72 -9.81 14.36
CA PRO A 123 10.66 -9.84 15.48
C PRO A 123 12.09 -10.17 15.04
N GLY A 124 13.07 -9.46 15.58
CA GLY A 124 14.47 -9.62 15.19
C GLY A 124 15.03 -11.03 15.48
N PHE A 125 14.58 -11.70 16.54
CA PHE A 125 15.00 -13.06 16.84
C PHE A 125 14.54 -14.08 15.77
N ILE A 126 13.32 -13.89 15.22
CA ILE A 126 12.82 -14.71 14.10
C ILE A 126 13.64 -14.43 12.84
N ALA A 127 13.88 -13.15 12.55
CA ALA A 127 14.67 -12.74 11.40
C ALA A 127 16.10 -13.30 11.44
N LYS A 128 16.72 -13.34 12.62
CA LYS A 128 18.03 -13.97 12.84
C LYS A 128 18.01 -15.48 12.62
N LYS A 129 16.89 -16.17 12.90
CA LYS A 129 16.77 -17.60 12.58
C LYS A 129 16.65 -17.83 11.08
N LEU A 130 15.89 -16.98 10.37
CA LEU A 130 15.76 -17.02 8.91
C LEU A 130 17.07 -16.66 8.20
N CYS A 131 17.84 -15.73 8.77
CA CYS A 131 19.12 -15.27 8.23
C CYS A 131 20.15 -15.14 9.37
N PRO A 132 20.92 -16.19 9.69
CA PRO A 132 21.89 -16.16 10.79
C PRO A 132 22.93 -15.02 10.68
N SER A 133 23.34 -14.70 9.45
CA SER A 133 24.27 -13.62 9.11
C SER A 133 23.65 -12.21 9.15
N LEU A 134 22.35 -12.07 9.47
CA LEU A 134 21.65 -10.77 9.46
C LEU A 134 22.30 -9.78 10.44
N VAL A 135 22.68 -8.60 9.96
CA VAL A 135 23.15 -7.50 10.82
C VAL A 135 21.96 -6.67 11.28
N LEU A 136 21.77 -6.56 12.60
CA LEU A 136 20.76 -5.68 13.19
C LEU A 136 21.39 -4.35 13.59
N VAL A 137 20.85 -3.25 13.09
CA VAL A 137 21.32 -1.89 13.36
C VAL A 137 20.25 -1.13 14.16
N PRO A 138 20.59 -0.54 15.32
CA PRO A 138 19.64 0.27 16.08
C PRO A 138 19.09 1.46 15.26
N PRO A 139 17.83 1.86 15.46
CA PRO A 139 17.26 2.99 14.73
C PRO A 139 17.80 4.34 15.24
N HIS A 140 18.33 5.17 14.33
CA HIS A 140 18.76 6.54 14.63
C HIS A 140 17.75 7.57 14.09
N PHE A 141 16.62 7.76 14.78
CA PHE A 141 15.53 8.62 14.30
C PHE A 141 15.92 10.08 14.01
N SER A 142 16.90 10.63 14.74
CA SER A 142 17.43 11.96 14.48
C SER A 142 18.01 12.10 13.06
N LYS A 143 18.68 11.06 12.53
CA LYS A 143 19.19 11.06 11.15
C LYS A 143 18.06 11.07 10.13
N TYR A 144 16.97 10.37 10.43
CA TYR A 144 15.84 10.19 9.51
C TYR A 144 14.98 11.45 9.40
N GLU A 145 14.84 12.21 10.48
CA GLU A 145 14.05 13.45 10.52
C GLU A 145 14.72 14.60 9.75
N VAL A 146 16.05 14.71 9.81
CA VAL A 146 16.83 15.78 9.16
C VAL A 146 16.75 15.70 7.63
N LEU A 147 16.50 14.51 7.08
CA LEU A 147 16.37 14.30 5.64
C LEU A 147 15.14 14.96 5.00
N GLN A 148 14.34 15.72 5.77
CA GLN A 148 13.14 16.51 5.40
C GLN A 148 12.81 16.51 3.90
N LEU A 149 12.38 15.34 3.41
CA LEU A 149 12.16 15.07 1.99
C LEU A 149 11.15 16.08 1.41
N LYS A 150 10.28 16.61 2.28
CA LYS A 150 9.32 17.67 2.01
C LYS A 150 9.91 18.90 1.30
N ARG A 151 11.16 19.29 1.58
CA ARG A 151 11.81 20.42 0.89
C ARG A 151 12.11 20.09 -0.58
N HIS A 152 12.52 18.87 -0.86
CA HIS A 152 12.81 18.37 -2.21
C HIS A 152 11.55 17.93 -2.98
N LEU A 153 10.47 17.62 -2.26
CA LEU A 153 9.15 17.25 -2.79
C LEU A 153 8.23 18.46 -3.03
N LYS A 154 8.61 19.68 -2.63
CA LYS A 154 7.88 20.87 -3.08
C LYS A 154 7.92 20.88 -4.61
N GLN A 155 6.77 21.15 -5.24
CA GLN A 155 6.70 21.34 -6.68
C GLN A 155 7.88 22.23 -7.09
N PRO A 156 8.63 21.88 -8.15
CA PRO A 156 9.66 22.77 -8.66
C PRO A 156 8.97 24.03 -9.19
N ASN A 157 8.69 24.98 -8.31
CA ASN A 157 8.23 26.31 -8.70
C ASN A 157 9.28 26.86 -9.67
N GLY A 158 8.92 27.00 -10.94
CA GLY A 158 9.72 27.74 -11.92
C GLY A 158 10.75 26.96 -12.74
N HIS A 159 10.67 25.62 -12.87
CA HIS A 159 11.36 24.98 -14.01
C HIS A 159 10.39 24.90 -15.18
N ALA A 160 10.52 25.81 -16.13
CA ALA A 160 9.85 25.70 -17.42
C ALA A 160 10.42 24.47 -18.13
N TYR A 161 9.72 23.35 -18.03
CA TYR A 161 10.02 22.21 -18.89
C TYR A 161 9.52 22.58 -20.30
N ALA A 162 10.45 22.75 -21.23
CA ALA A 162 10.11 22.88 -22.63
C ALA A 162 9.71 21.49 -23.15
N PHE A 163 8.43 21.17 -23.04
CA PHE A 163 7.85 20.02 -23.71
C PHE A 163 7.32 20.46 -25.07
N ASP A 164 7.43 19.59 -26.07
CA ASP A 164 6.73 19.80 -27.34
C ASP A 164 5.21 19.82 -27.09
N GLU A 165 4.48 20.59 -27.90
CA GLU A 165 3.02 20.72 -27.80
C GLU A 165 2.34 19.35 -27.97
N ASN A 166 2.95 18.45 -28.74
CA ASN A 166 2.46 17.08 -29.00
C ASN A 166 2.77 16.07 -27.88
N THR A 167 3.55 16.43 -26.86
CA THR A 167 3.92 15.48 -25.80
C THR A 167 2.71 15.19 -24.89
N SER A 168 2.42 13.91 -24.68
CA SER A 168 1.29 13.46 -23.85
C SER A 168 1.46 13.85 -22.38
N MET A 169 0.36 13.89 -21.63
CA MET A 169 0.42 14.21 -20.19
C MET A 169 1.18 13.12 -19.41
N GLU A 170 1.07 11.86 -19.82
CA GLU A 170 1.80 10.73 -19.24
C GLU A 170 3.32 10.88 -19.39
N GLU A 171 3.79 11.28 -20.58
CA GLU A 171 5.22 11.50 -20.85
C GLU A 171 5.75 12.69 -20.05
N LYS A 172 5.00 13.79 -20.00
CA LYS A 172 5.31 14.98 -19.19
C LYS A 172 5.46 14.61 -17.72
N ALA A 173 4.48 13.89 -17.17
CA ALA A 173 4.50 13.44 -15.79
C ALA A 173 5.67 12.48 -15.52
N GLY A 174 5.94 11.55 -16.44
CA GLY A 174 7.07 10.64 -16.39
C GLY A 174 8.42 11.36 -16.27
N ALA A 175 8.64 12.37 -17.12
CA ALA A 175 9.87 13.16 -17.13
C ALA A 175 10.04 13.97 -15.83
N VAL A 176 8.96 14.63 -15.34
CA VAL A 176 8.99 15.39 -14.09
C VAL A 176 9.33 14.49 -12.90
N VAL A 177 8.76 13.28 -12.84
CA VAL A 177 9.01 12.33 -11.75
C VAL A 177 10.41 11.73 -11.83
N GLN A 178 10.92 11.48 -13.03
CA GLN A 178 12.30 11.04 -13.22
C GLN A 178 13.29 12.10 -12.71
N GLU A 179 13.05 13.37 -13.05
CA GLU A 179 13.83 14.50 -12.56
C GLU A 179 13.74 14.65 -11.03
N LEU A 180 12.56 14.49 -10.46
CA LEU A 180 12.37 14.50 -9.00
C LEU A 180 13.19 13.40 -8.32
N ARG A 181 13.15 12.18 -8.84
CA ARG A 181 13.94 11.04 -8.32
C ARG A 181 15.44 11.32 -8.45
N ARG A 182 15.89 11.92 -9.57
CA ARG A 182 17.28 12.35 -9.75
C ARG A 182 17.69 13.38 -8.71
N ARG A 183 16.87 14.40 -8.44
CA ARG A 183 17.14 15.43 -7.41
C ARG A 183 17.22 14.84 -6.00
N ILE A 184 16.31 13.92 -5.66
CA ILE A 184 16.35 13.19 -4.38
C ILE A 184 17.67 12.44 -4.26
N HIS A 185 18.06 11.72 -5.31
CA HIS A 185 19.31 10.98 -5.31
C HIS A 185 20.54 11.89 -5.17
N GLN A 186 20.60 12.99 -5.91
CA GLN A 186 21.71 13.94 -5.80
C GLN A 186 21.83 14.56 -4.39
N ALA A 187 20.70 14.94 -3.80
CA ALA A 187 20.69 15.60 -2.49
C ALA A 187 20.96 14.63 -1.33
N THR A 188 20.51 13.37 -1.44
CA THR A 188 20.50 12.44 -0.29
C THR A 188 21.40 11.23 -0.44
N GLN A 189 21.84 10.93 -1.67
CA GLN A 189 22.48 9.68 -2.09
C GLN A 189 21.59 8.44 -1.90
N LEU A 190 20.28 8.63 -1.78
CA LEU A 190 19.29 7.56 -1.61
C LEU A 190 18.40 7.45 -2.86
N THR A 191 17.88 6.26 -3.14
CA THR A 191 16.96 6.05 -4.27
C THR A 191 15.50 6.10 -3.81
N ALA A 192 14.63 6.48 -4.74
CA ALA A 192 13.20 6.49 -4.54
C ALA A 192 12.51 5.85 -5.75
N SER A 193 11.42 5.15 -5.48
CA SER A 193 10.52 4.63 -6.50
C SER A 193 9.24 5.46 -6.53
N ALA A 194 8.59 5.53 -7.70
CA ALA A 194 7.42 6.39 -7.87
C ALA A 194 6.29 5.76 -8.68
N GLY A 195 5.06 6.07 -8.31
CA GLY A 195 3.85 5.68 -9.04
C GLY A 195 3.13 6.92 -9.55
N ILE A 196 2.77 6.92 -10.83
CA ILE A 196 2.08 8.04 -11.51
C ILE A 196 0.72 7.53 -12.02
N ALA A 197 -0.35 8.22 -11.65
CA ALA A 197 -1.71 7.88 -12.10
C ALA A 197 -2.65 9.09 -12.05
N SER A 198 -3.69 9.07 -12.87
CA SER A 198 -4.74 10.10 -12.95
C SER A 198 -6.02 9.68 -12.22
N ILE A 199 -5.90 9.22 -10.98
CA ILE A 199 -7.05 8.80 -10.14
C ILE A 199 -7.05 9.58 -8.81
N PRO A 200 -8.19 10.14 -8.37
CA PRO A 200 -8.23 10.96 -7.16
C PRO A 200 -7.76 10.18 -5.93
N LYS A 201 -6.99 10.82 -5.05
CA LYS A 201 -6.69 10.25 -3.72
C LYS A 201 -7.98 10.13 -2.90
N LEU A 202 -8.37 8.92 -2.47
CA LEU A 202 -9.19 8.80 -1.27
C LEU A 202 -8.31 9.15 -0.05
N ALA A 203 -8.80 10.03 0.82
CA ALA A 203 -8.10 10.59 1.99
C ALA A 203 -7.17 9.59 2.71
N LYS A 204 -5.88 9.93 2.90
CA LYS A 204 -4.80 9.23 3.66
C LYS A 204 -4.62 7.70 3.46
N VAL A 205 -5.54 7.07 2.75
CA VAL A 205 -5.68 5.65 2.40
C VAL A 205 -5.73 5.65 0.88
N SER A 206 -4.55 5.62 0.26
CA SER A 206 -4.48 5.77 -1.18
C SER A 206 -5.30 4.70 -1.90
N LEU A 207 -6.00 5.14 -2.95
CA LEU A 207 -6.64 4.23 -3.89
C LEU A 207 -5.60 3.26 -4.48
N PRO A 208 -6.01 2.02 -4.78
CA PRO A 208 -5.17 0.87 -5.02
C PRO A 208 -4.26 0.97 -6.25
N PRO A 209 -4.54 1.75 -7.31
CA PRO A 209 -3.52 1.94 -8.34
C PRO A 209 -2.33 2.72 -7.79
N PHE A 210 -2.50 3.59 -6.79
CA PHE A 210 -1.51 4.60 -6.46
C PHE A 210 -0.26 4.05 -5.73
N HIS A 211 -0.43 3.34 -4.61
CA HIS A 211 0.70 2.70 -3.91
C HIS A 211 1.27 1.52 -4.69
N VAL A 212 0.40 0.78 -5.39
CA VAL A 212 0.84 -0.38 -6.16
C VAL A 212 1.70 0.05 -7.33
N CYS A 213 1.38 1.15 -8.03
CA CYS A 213 2.23 1.69 -9.08
C CYS A 213 3.65 1.97 -8.57
N SER A 214 3.80 2.55 -7.38
CA SER A 214 5.12 2.80 -6.80
C SER A 214 5.87 1.53 -6.38
N ASP A 215 5.17 0.42 -6.16
CA ASP A 215 5.76 -0.87 -5.79
C ASP A 215 6.15 -1.75 -6.99
N ILE A 216 5.51 -1.59 -8.15
CA ILE A 216 5.71 -2.47 -9.33
C ILE A 216 7.17 -2.47 -9.78
N ASN A 217 7.76 -1.29 -9.93
CA ASN A 217 9.12 -1.12 -10.45
C ASN A 217 10.15 -0.87 -9.33
N LYS A 218 9.87 -1.30 -8.10
CA LYS A 218 10.88 -1.25 -7.03
C LYS A 218 11.98 -2.30 -7.26
N PRO A 219 13.26 -1.98 -6.94
CA PRO A 219 13.78 -0.70 -6.44
C PRO A 219 14.16 0.30 -7.54
N ASN A 220 14.24 1.58 -7.17
CA ASN A 220 14.69 2.69 -8.02
C ASN A 220 14.04 2.71 -9.42
N GLY A 221 12.72 2.56 -9.46
CA GLY A 221 11.95 2.62 -10.70
C GLY A 221 10.71 3.49 -10.59
N GLN A 222 10.06 3.74 -11.72
CA GLN A 222 8.78 4.41 -11.74
C GLN A 222 7.80 3.68 -12.67
N TYR A 223 6.52 3.79 -12.37
CA TYR A 223 5.46 3.22 -13.19
C TYR A 223 4.39 4.27 -13.47
N VAL A 224 4.00 4.39 -14.74
CA VAL A 224 2.92 5.29 -15.18
C VAL A 224 1.74 4.43 -15.58
N LEU A 225 0.63 4.58 -14.85
CA LEU A 225 -0.64 4.01 -15.25
C LEU A 225 -1.26 4.92 -16.31
N PRO A 226 -1.60 4.42 -17.51
CA PRO A 226 -2.19 5.25 -18.56
C PRO A 226 -3.46 5.98 -18.09
N PHE A 227 -3.65 7.23 -18.53
CA PHE A 227 -4.71 8.11 -18.05
C PHE A 227 -6.04 7.88 -18.78
N ASN A 228 -6.45 6.62 -18.86
CA ASN A 228 -7.73 6.25 -19.45
C ASN A 228 -8.46 5.22 -18.59
N ARG A 229 -9.79 5.26 -18.70
CA ARG A 229 -10.70 4.45 -17.90
C ARG A 229 -10.41 2.95 -18.04
N ASP A 230 -10.19 2.45 -19.25
CA ASP A 230 -10.03 1.02 -19.48
C ASP A 230 -8.71 0.47 -18.94
N ALA A 231 -7.61 1.21 -19.05
CA ALA A 231 -6.35 0.85 -18.45
C ALA A 231 -6.45 0.79 -16.92
N ILE A 232 -7.13 1.77 -16.30
CA ILE A 232 -7.34 1.81 -14.84
C ILE A 232 -8.20 0.63 -14.38
N VAL A 233 -9.35 0.40 -15.02
CA VAL A 233 -10.24 -0.69 -14.66
C VAL A 233 -9.56 -2.04 -14.87
N LYS A 234 -8.85 -2.23 -16.00
CA LYS A 234 -8.06 -3.44 -16.25
C LYS A 234 -7.01 -3.64 -15.17
N PHE A 235 -6.26 -2.60 -14.81
CA PHE A 235 -5.26 -2.68 -13.76
C PHE A 235 -5.86 -3.10 -12.42
N VAL A 236 -6.94 -2.44 -12.00
CA VAL A 236 -7.63 -2.72 -10.73
C VAL A 236 -8.20 -4.14 -10.72
N HIS A 237 -8.80 -4.58 -11.83
CA HIS A 237 -9.45 -5.89 -11.91
C HIS A 237 -8.47 -7.05 -11.72
N HIS A 238 -7.24 -6.94 -12.22
CA HIS A 238 -6.21 -7.98 -12.08
C HIS A 238 -5.48 -7.94 -10.74
N LEU A 239 -5.68 -6.89 -9.94
CA LEU A 239 -4.96 -6.69 -8.70
C LEU A 239 -5.55 -7.57 -7.58
N PRO A 240 -4.73 -8.31 -6.80
CA PRO A 240 -5.20 -9.02 -5.62
C PRO A 240 -5.71 -8.07 -4.54
N VAL A 241 -6.83 -8.41 -3.87
CA VAL A 241 -7.47 -7.55 -2.84
C VAL A 241 -6.53 -7.13 -1.71
N ARG A 242 -5.51 -7.94 -1.41
CA ARG A 242 -4.50 -7.63 -0.39
C ARG A 242 -3.61 -6.42 -0.70
N LYS A 243 -3.49 -6.05 -1.98
CA LYS A 243 -2.67 -4.92 -2.43
C LYS A 243 -3.39 -3.58 -2.31
N PHE A 244 -4.70 -3.60 -2.04
CA PHE A 244 -5.50 -2.41 -1.85
C PHE A 244 -5.23 -1.83 -0.46
N GLY A 245 -4.83 -0.55 -0.41
CA GLY A 245 -4.65 0.18 0.85
C GLY A 245 -5.92 0.09 1.69
N GLY A 246 -5.80 -0.24 2.98
CA GLY A 246 -6.95 -0.44 3.87
C GLY A 246 -7.52 -1.87 3.92
N ILE A 247 -7.14 -2.77 3.00
CA ILE A 247 -7.50 -4.20 3.09
C ILE A 247 -6.39 -4.98 3.83
N GLY A 248 -6.61 -5.19 5.13
CA GLY A 248 -5.78 -6.04 6.00
C GLY A 248 -6.10 -7.54 5.90
N LYS A 249 -5.31 -8.38 6.58
CA LYS A 249 -5.49 -9.86 6.66
C LYS A 249 -6.93 -10.25 6.99
N VAL A 250 -7.57 -9.54 7.94
CA VAL A 250 -8.94 -9.82 8.37
C VAL A 250 -9.95 -9.54 7.25
N LYS A 251 -9.90 -8.35 6.62
CA LYS A 251 -10.83 -8.00 5.54
C LYS A 251 -10.63 -8.89 4.32
N GLU A 252 -9.39 -9.22 3.97
CA GLU A 252 -9.05 -10.20 2.92
C GLU A 252 -9.71 -11.56 3.21
N LYS A 253 -9.54 -12.09 4.44
CA LYS A 253 -10.17 -13.36 4.85
C LYS A 253 -11.69 -13.30 4.78
N LEU A 254 -12.32 -12.20 5.21
CA LEU A 254 -13.77 -12.00 5.11
C LEU A 254 -14.25 -12.02 3.65
N LEU A 255 -13.60 -11.26 2.77
CA LEU A 255 -13.94 -11.18 1.35
C LEU A 255 -13.78 -12.55 0.66
N ALA A 256 -12.66 -13.24 0.90
CA ALA A 256 -12.39 -14.54 0.32
C ALA A 256 -13.38 -15.60 0.82
N GLN A 257 -13.62 -15.70 2.13
CA GLN A 257 -14.44 -16.79 2.66
C GLN A 257 -15.95 -16.54 2.56
N VAL A 258 -16.41 -15.29 2.63
CA VAL A 258 -17.85 -14.98 2.55
C VAL A 258 -18.31 -14.87 1.09
N LEU A 259 -17.52 -14.23 0.23
CA LEU A 259 -17.95 -13.83 -1.11
C LEU A 259 -17.14 -14.46 -2.25
N ASN A 260 -16.11 -15.27 -1.93
CA ASN A 260 -15.16 -15.82 -2.89
C ASN A 260 -14.48 -14.74 -3.75
N VAL A 261 -14.06 -13.65 -3.09
CA VAL A 261 -13.40 -12.51 -3.73
C VAL A 261 -11.90 -12.57 -3.48
N ALA A 262 -11.11 -12.62 -4.56
CA ALA A 262 -9.64 -12.60 -4.50
C ALA A 262 -9.04 -11.37 -5.19
N THR A 263 -9.74 -10.79 -6.17
CA THR A 263 -9.25 -9.71 -7.02
C THR A 263 -10.17 -8.48 -7.00
N GLY A 264 -9.70 -7.36 -7.54
CA GLY A 264 -10.54 -6.19 -7.78
C GLY A 264 -11.71 -6.45 -8.72
N GLY A 265 -11.54 -7.35 -9.69
CA GLY A 265 -12.62 -7.75 -10.60
C GLY A 265 -13.72 -8.49 -9.86
N ASP A 266 -13.35 -9.39 -8.94
CA ASP A 266 -14.31 -10.10 -8.10
C ASP A 266 -15.05 -9.14 -7.17
N LEU A 267 -14.38 -8.10 -6.64
CA LEU A 267 -15.02 -7.05 -5.84
C LEU A 267 -16.12 -6.36 -6.63
N PHE A 268 -15.87 -6.01 -7.90
CA PHE A 268 -16.88 -5.40 -8.74
C PHE A 268 -18.01 -6.39 -9.05
N ALA A 269 -17.69 -7.64 -9.40
CA ALA A 269 -18.69 -8.67 -9.71
C ALA A 269 -19.62 -8.96 -8.52
N ARG A 270 -19.09 -8.93 -7.29
CA ARG A 270 -19.82 -9.17 -6.04
C ARG A 270 -20.37 -7.92 -5.36
N ARG A 271 -20.39 -6.76 -6.05
CA ARG A 271 -20.82 -5.47 -5.47
C ARG A 271 -22.17 -5.53 -4.76
N TYR A 272 -23.17 -6.22 -5.30
CA TYR A 272 -24.48 -6.32 -4.66
C TYR A 272 -24.42 -7.13 -3.36
N ASP A 273 -23.68 -8.24 -3.34
CA ASP A 273 -23.45 -9.03 -2.13
C ASP A 273 -22.70 -8.21 -1.08
N ILE A 274 -21.71 -7.41 -1.50
CA ILE A 274 -20.94 -6.54 -0.62
C ILE A 274 -21.85 -5.52 0.08
N PHE A 275 -22.72 -4.81 -0.65
CA PHE A 275 -23.69 -3.89 -0.04
C PHE A 275 -24.76 -4.59 0.79
N HIS A 276 -24.94 -5.90 0.64
CA HIS A 276 -25.87 -6.66 1.45
C HIS A 276 -25.29 -7.06 2.81
N VAL A 277 -23.99 -7.41 2.87
CA VAL A 277 -23.36 -7.98 4.08
C VAL A 277 -22.43 -7.03 4.82
N PHE A 278 -21.90 -6.00 4.16
CA PHE A 278 -21.06 -4.99 4.79
C PHE A 278 -21.85 -3.73 5.15
N SER A 279 -21.29 -2.91 6.05
CA SER A 279 -21.84 -1.58 6.31
C SER A 279 -21.77 -0.71 5.07
N GLU A 280 -22.74 0.21 4.93
CA GLU A 280 -22.84 1.14 3.80
C GLU A 280 -21.51 1.83 3.46
N MET A 281 -20.84 2.39 4.48
CA MET A 281 -19.54 3.04 4.32
C MET A 281 -18.45 2.09 3.80
N SER A 282 -18.43 0.84 4.30
CA SER A 282 -17.45 -0.15 3.84
C SER A 282 -17.74 -0.61 2.41
N ALA A 283 -19.01 -0.81 2.08
CA ALA A 283 -19.44 -1.24 0.75
C ALA A 283 -19.18 -0.17 -0.31
N GLN A 284 -19.51 1.10 -0.02
CA GLN A 284 -19.21 2.22 -0.88
C GLN A 284 -17.71 2.39 -1.12
N TRP A 285 -16.90 2.24 -0.06
CA TRP A 285 -15.45 2.26 -0.19
C TRP A 285 -14.93 1.11 -1.06
N LEU A 286 -15.40 -0.12 -0.85
CA LEU A 286 -15.01 -1.28 -1.69
C LEU A 286 -15.45 -1.11 -3.16
N LEU A 287 -16.58 -0.46 -3.43
CA LEU A 287 -17.04 -0.13 -4.77
C LEU A 287 -16.11 0.89 -5.46
N GLN A 288 -15.72 1.94 -4.74
CA GLN A 288 -14.75 2.93 -5.23
C GLN A 288 -13.40 2.27 -5.56
N LEU A 289 -12.95 1.35 -4.70
CA LEU A 289 -11.74 0.57 -4.93
C LEU A 289 -11.81 -0.28 -6.20
N SER A 290 -12.93 -0.98 -6.44
CA SER A 290 -13.08 -1.89 -7.58
C SER A 290 -13.21 -1.17 -8.93
N LEU A 291 -13.70 0.07 -8.92
CA LEU A 291 -13.78 0.93 -10.10
C LEU A 291 -12.52 1.79 -10.31
N GLY A 292 -11.68 1.93 -9.28
CA GLY A 292 -10.59 2.91 -9.29
C GLY A 292 -11.10 4.34 -9.45
N ALA A 293 -12.25 4.66 -8.83
CA ALA A 293 -12.91 5.96 -8.94
C ALA A 293 -13.29 6.50 -7.55
N SER A 294 -13.32 7.82 -7.40
CA SER A 294 -13.73 8.51 -6.16
C SER A 294 -14.85 9.49 -6.47
N ALA A 295 -15.85 9.56 -5.59
CA ALA A 295 -16.91 10.57 -5.66
C ALA A 295 -16.50 11.90 -5.01
N SER A 296 -15.48 11.90 -4.15
CA SER A 296 -15.02 13.12 -3.48
C SER A 296 -13.92 13.76 -4.32
N PRO A 297 -14.00 15.07 -4.60
CA PRO A 297 -12.84 15.85 -4.99
C PRO A 297 -11.76 15.54 -3.96
N SER A 298 -10.53 15.26 -4.40
CA SER A 298 -9.40 15.30 -3.47
C SER A 298 -9.50 16.63 -2.76
N HIS A 299 -9.74 16.66 -1.44
CA HIS A 299 -9.58 17.89 -0.69
C HIS A 299 -8.19 18.40 -1.07
N ASP A 300 -8.18 19.57 -1.72
CA ASP A 300 -6.95 20.30 -1.91
C ASP A 300 -6.40 20.45 -0.49
N ASP A 301 -5.24 19.85 -0.25
CA ASP A 301 -4.52 19.91 1.02
C ASP A 301 -3.94 21.33 1.09
N ASP A 302 -4.82 22.34 1.04
CA ASP A 302 -4.56 23.76 1.16
C ASP A 302 -4.19 24.02 2.62
N GLY A 303 -2.95 23.68 2.98
CA GLY A 303 -2.22 24.21 4.13
C GLY A 303 -2.69 23.79 5.54
N ASP A 304 -3.97 23.48 5.74
CA ASP A 304 -4.54 23.16 7.05
C ASP A 304 -4.43 21.66 7.31
N ARG A 305 -3.26 21.28 7.85
CA ARG A 305 -3.09 19.98 8.50
C ARG A 305 -4.27 19.79 9.46
N PRO A 306 -5.06 18.72 9.33
CA PRO A 306 -6.15 18.47 10.26
C PRO A 306 -5.57 18.43 11.69
N CYS A 307 -6.18 19.20 12.59
CA CYS A 307 -5.75 19.30 13.98
C CYS A 307 -5.52 17.89 14.57
N GLN A 308 -4.39 17.72 15.24
CA GLN A 308 -4.06 16.46 15.89
C GLN A 308 -5.16 16.10 16.91
N LYS A 309 -5.93 15.05 16.61
CA LYS A 309 -7.10 14.66 17.43
C LYS A 309 -6.73 13.96 18.74
N SER A 310 -5.50 13.43 18.84
CA SER A 310 -5.00 12.79 20.06
C SER A 310 -3.46 12.73 20.08
N ALA A 311 -2.88 12.71 21.27
CA ALA A 311 -1.47 12.41 21.53
C ALA A 311 -1.41 11.28 22.57
N ARG A 312 -0.61 10.24 22.30
CA ARG A 312 -0.45 9.07 23.18
C ARG A 312 1.01 8.65 23.22
N CYS A 313 1.48 8.19 24.38
CA CYS A 313 2.81 7.61 24.58
C CYS A 313 2.62 6.23 25.21
N ASP A 314 3.11 5.18 24.55
CA ASP A 314 3.14 3.80 25.03
C ASP A 314 4.61 3.35 25.10
N ARG A 315 4.99 2.55 26.10
CA ARG A 315 6.32 1.94 26.26
C ARG A 315 6.27 0.43 26.07
#